data_AF-A0A965RQW2-F1
#
_entry.id   AF-A0A965RQW2-F1
#
_cell.length_a   1.000
_cell.length_b   1.000
_cell.length_c   1.000
_cell.angle_alpha   90.00
_cell.angle_beta   90.00
_cell.angle_gamma   90.00
#
_symmetry.space_group_name_H-M   'P 1'
#
loop_
_entity.id
_entity.type
_entity.pdbx_description
1 polymer ?
#
loop_
_entity_poly.entity_id
_entity_poly.type
_entity_poly.pdbx_seq_one_letter_code
_entity_poly.pdbx_strand_id
1 'polypeptide(L)'
;HCPESFEKLTQLVNRNFFETRRDFEKYAELFPQSFLSRISLLGSDGHWLDAGSGEGFALQDLFNQTVIDPEAVIKEADSSFWRKRKILIDPVNLQESAQRLNFRSPEDKPKITGITYKMERPDPKIPNLTFKIGRFFEEIPLNEFAQADLITDLYGVISYTPRLDEVLRRYHALLKDSGRAYLFIGDYLTVPQHIWTRRVERIGEEGWYSPFVNSTVKKADGSTVSLLDWIQSLPDFYAEVEKVVIQQPKRGNLVPGQIERSTLVLEKKTGHSNIPSLKLVESDEGKPPVRKFEEVP
;
A
#
# COMPACT_ATOMS: atom_id res chain seq x y z
N HIS A 1 26.60 -9.77 3.91
CA HIS A 1 26.68 -8.68 2.93
C HIS A 1 25.94 -9.07 1.65
N CYS A 2 24.90 -8.32 1.26
CA CYS A 2 24.45 -8.27 -0.14
C CYS A 2 24.41 -6.79 -0.58
N PRO A 3 25.58 -6.17 -0.80
CA PRO A 3 25.66 -4.74 -1.14
C PRO A 3 24.99 -4.46 -2.49
N GLU A 4 25.05 -5.40 -3.43
CA GLU A 4 24.53 -5.20 -4.79
C GLU A 4 23.00 -5.09 -4.84
N SER A 5 22.25 -6.00 -4.20
CA SER A 5 20.78 -5.90 -4.16
C SER A 5 20.31 -4.67 -3.39
N PHE A 6 21.02 -4.32 -2.31
CA PHE A 6 20.76 -3.08 -1.56
C PHE A 6 20.99 -1.85 -2.44
N GLU A 7 22.09 -1.81 -3.18
CA GLU A 7 22.44 -0.71 -4.09
C GLU A 7 21.42 -0.59 -5.22
N LYS A 8 20.98 -1.70 -5.82
CA LYS A 8 19.93 -1.70 -6.87
C LYS A 8 18.62 -1.09 -6.38
N LEU A 9 18.13 -1.51 -5.20
CA LEU A 9 16.92 -0.93 -4.60
C LEU A 9 17.10 0.56 -4.30
N THR A 10 18.25 0.92 -3.74
CA THR A 10 18.60 2.31 -3.45
C THR A 10 18.63 3.16 -4.73
N GLN A 11 19.17 2.64 -5.83
CA GLN A 11 19.17 3.31 -7.13
C GLN A 11 17.75 3.47 -7.70
N LEU A 12 16.86 2.50 -7.54
CA LEU A 12 15.46 2.62 -7.94
C LEU A 12 14.76 3.75 -7.16
N VAL A 13 14.94 3.80 -5.84
CA VAL A 13 14.40 4.87 -4.99
C VAL A 13 14.96 6.23 -5.38
N ASN A 14 16.29 6.32 -5.57
CA ASN A 14 16.97 7.56 -5.97
C ASN A 14 16.52 8.09 -7.34
N ARG A 15 16.20 7.21 -8.29
CA ARG A 15 15.71 7.59 -9.62
C ARG A 15 14.26 8.06 -9.61
N ASN A 16 13.54 7.93 -8.49
CA ASN A 16 12.12 8.26 -8.36
C ASN A 16 11.26 7.56 -9.43
N PHE A 17 11.68 6.36 -9.85
CA PHE A 17 11.06 5.65 -10.97
C PHE A 17 9.90 4.77 -10.48
N PHE A 18 8.86 5.40 -9.94
CA PHE A 18 7.63 4.79 -9.47
C PHE A 18 6.49 5.82 -9.55
N GLU A 19 5.24 5.38 -9.40
CA GLU A 19 4.09 6.28 -9.41
C GLU A 19 4.11 7.19 -8.17
N THR A 20 4.53 8.44 -8.32
CA THR A 20 4.62 9.41 -7.20
C THR A 20 3.41 10.31 -7.06
N ARG A 21 2.64 10.49 -8.14
CA ARG A 21 1.43 11.29 -8.18
C ARG A 21 0.21 10.40 -8.03
N ARG A 22 -0.24 10.26 -6.78
CA ARG A 22 -1.46 9.55 -6.41
C ARG A 22 -2.36 10.52 -5.65
N ASP A 23 -3.54 10.76 -6.19
CA ASP A 23 -4.63 11.46 -5.51
C ASP A 23 -5.32 10.52 -4.50
N PHE A 24 -6.23 11.07 -3.70
CA PHE A 24 -6.95 10.26 -2.72
C PHE A 24 -7.89 9.24 -3.40
N GLU A 25 -8.45 9.59 -4.56
CA GLU A 25 -9.26 8.69 -5.36
C GLU A 25 -8.50 7.41 -5.68
N LYS A 26 -7.20 7.49 -5.97
CA LYS A 26 -6.35 6.32 -6.17
C LYS A 26 -6.28 5.40 -4.94
N TYR A 27 -6.24 5.95 -3.73
CA TYR A 27 -6.27 5.16 -2.49
C TYR A 27 -7.64 4.49 -2.33
N ALA A 28 -8.73 5.22 -2.60
CA ALA A 28 -10.09 4.67 -2.58
C ALA A 28 -10.29 3.57 -3.63
N GLU A 29 -9.64 3.68 -4.79
CA GLU A 29 -9.67 2.65 -5.85
C GLU A 29 -8.87 1.41 -5.46
N LEU A 30 -7.69 1.59 -4.85
CA LEU A 30 -6.73 0.51 -4.63
C LEU A 30 -6.88 -0.22 -3.29
N PHE A 31 -7.29 0.48 -2.23
CA PHE A 31 -7.51 -0.14 -0.93
C PHE A 31 -8.95 -0.64 -0.77
N PRO A 32 -9.18 -1.64 0.11
CA PRO A 32 -10.51 -2.18 0.35
C PRO A 32 -11.39 -1.17 1.10
N GLN A 33 -12.70 -1.45 1.16
CA GLN A 33 -13.66 -0.58 1.84
C GLN A 33 -13.33 -0.37 3.33
N SER A 34 -12.70 -1.35 3.99
CA SER A 34 -12.32 -1.21 5.39
C SER A 34 -11.33 -0.06 5.62
N PHE A 35 -10.47 0.26 4.65
CA PHE A 35 -9.59 1.43 4.68
C PHE A 35 -10.41 2.73 4.68
N LEU A 36 -11.37 2.88 3.77
CA LEU A 36 -12.23 4.07 3.68
C LEU A 36 -13.08 4.26 4.95
N SER A 37 -13.61 3.17 5.47
CA SER A 37 -14.31 3.18 6.77
C SER A 37 -13.36 3.61 7.89
N ARG A 38 -12.12 3.12 7.93
CA ARG A 38 -11.15 3.45 8.98
C ARG A 38 -10.71 4.92 8.91
N ILE A 39 -10.31 5.41 7.74
CA ILE A 39 -9.82 6.79 7.58
C ILE A 39 -10.94 7.81 7.81
N SER A 40 -12.18 7.51 7.42
CA SER A 40 -13.33 8.39 7.68
C SER A 40 -13.69 8.51 9.16
N LEU A 41 -13.25 7.58 10.01
CA LEU A 41 -13.47 7.63 11.46
C LEU A 41 -12.37 8.41 12.21
N LEU A 42 -11.24 8.74 11.57
CA LEU A 42 -10.17 9.49 12.23
C LEU A 42 -10.55 10.96 12.44
N GLY A 43 -10.79 11.39 13.68
CA GLY A 43 -10.98 12.80 14.02
C GLY A 43 -9.66 13.55 14.27
N SER A 44 -9.73 14.74 14.86
CA SER A 44 -8.58 15.60 15.19
C SER A 44 -7.53 14.97 16.11
N ASP A 45 -7.93 14.03 16.96
CA ASP A 45 -7.03 13.25 17.81
C ASP A 45 -6.44 12.01 17.11
N GLY A 46 -6.94 11.71 15.92
CA GLY A 46 -6.45 10.65 15.05
C GLY A 46 -5.16 11.03 14.35
N HIS A 47 -4.37 10.03 13.99
CA HIS A 47 -3.15 10.20 13.21
C HIS A 47 -3.05 9.16 12.10
N TRP A 48 -2.88 9.63 10.88
CA TRP A 48 -2.58 8.84 9.68
C TRP A 48 -1.12 9.04 9.28
N LEU A 49 -0.37 7.95 9.15
CA LEU A 49 0.99 7.95 8.62
C LEU A 49 1.01 7.26 7.24
N ASP A 50 1.49 7.94 6.22
CA ASP A 50 1.58 7.40 4.86
C ASP A 50 3.05 7.11 4.51
N ALA A 51 3.38 5.82 4.57
CA ALA A 51 4.72 5.28 4.40
C ALA A 51 5.04 5.10 2.90
N GLY A 52 5.19 6.22 2.21
CA GLY A 52 5.49 6.26 0.77
C GLY A 52 4.58 7.22 0.01
N SER A 53 4.39 8.42 0.53
CA SER A 53 3.43 9.42 0.04
C SER A 53 3.74 10.04 -1.33
N GLY A 54 4.94 9.81 -1.88
CA GLY A 54 5.34 10.37 -3.17
C GLY A 54 5.31 11.90 -3.15
N GLU A 55 4.50 12.50 -4.02
CA GLU A 55 4.28 13.95 -4.07
C GLU A 55 3.21 14.46 -3.06
N GLY A 56 2.62 13.56 -2.27
CA GLY A 56 1.70 13.91 -1.18
C GLY A 56 0.35 14.48 -1.62
N PHE A 57 -0.09 14.24 -2.86
CA PHE A 57 -1.38 14.72 -3.38
C PHE A 57 -2.56 14.14 -2.60
N ALA A 58 -2.61 12.81 -2.42
CA ALA A 58 -3.66 12.15 -1.63
C ALA A 58 -3.84 12.74 -0.22
N LEU A 59 -2.73 13.09 0.44
CA LEU A 59 -2.76 13.67 1.78
C LEU A 59 -3.35 15.08 1.78
N GLN A 60 -3.05 15.86 0.74
CA GLN A 60 -3.60 17.21 0.57
C GLN A 60 -5.05 17.21 0.14
N ASP A 61 -5.46 16.27 -0.71
CA ASP A 61 -6.84 16.12 -1.13
C ASP A 61 -7.75 15.96 0.09
N LEU A 62 -7.29 15.20 1.10
CA LEU A 62 -7.98 15.06 2.39
C LEU A 62 -8.27 16.42 3.03
N PHE A 63 -7.35 17.38 2.96
CA PHE A 63 -7.52 18.73 3.52
C PHE A 63 -8.31 19.66 2.61
N ASN A 64 -8.17 19.54 1.29
CA ASN A 64 -8.83 20.39 0.30
C ASN A 64 -10.32 20.06 0.10
N GLN A 65 -10.86 19.05 0.79
CA GLN A 65 -12.25 18.58 0.65
C GLN A 65 -12.56 18.09 -0.79
N THR A 66 -11.52 17.67 -1.51
CA THR A 66 -11.61 17.12 -2.87
C THR A 66 -11.48 15.59 -2.83
N VAL A 67 -11.99 14.96 -1.77
CA VAL A 67 -11.59 13.59 -1.41
C VAL A 67 -12.30 12.57 -2.28
N ILE A 68 -13.63 12.66 -2.37
CA ILE A 68 -14.48 11.76 -3.16
C ILE A 68 -15.72 12.54 -3.59
N ASP A 69 -16.01 12.60 -4.90
CA ASP A 69 -17.35 12.93 -5.41
C ASP A 69 -18.12 11.62 -5.59
N PRO A 70 -19.00 11.23 -4.64
CA PRO A 70 -19.71 9.95 -4.74
C PRO A 70 -20.61 9.91 -5.97
N GLU A 71 -21.15 11.06 -6.42
CA GLU A 71 -21.95 11.08 -7.64
C GLU A 71 -21.10 10.86 -8.88
N ALA A 72 -19.89 11.44 -8.98
CA ALA A 72 -18.99 11.16 -10.09
C ALA A 72 -18.58 9.68 -10.12
N VAL A 73 -18.25 9.11 -8.95
CA VAL A 73 -17.90 7.69 -8.83
C VAL A 73 -19.07 6.78 -9.25
N ILE A 74 -20.30 7.10 -8.85
CA ILE A 74 -21.51 6.36 -9.24
C ILE A 74 -21.86 6.59 -10.74
N LYS A 75 -21.79 7.83 -11.23
CA LYS A 75 -22.08 8.19 -12.62
C LYS A 75 -21.07 7.59 -13.59
N GLU A 76 -19.79 7.48 -13.23
CA GLU A 76 -18.82 6.76 -14.04
C GLU A 76 -19.13 5.26 -14.12
N ALA A 77 -19.65 4.68 -13.04
CA ALA A 77 -20.11 3.29 -13.05
C ALA A 77 -21.33 3.07 -13.98
N ASP A 78 -22.18 4.08 -14.15
CA ASP A 78 -23.41 4.00 -14.96
C ASP A 78 -23.26 4.46 -16.42
N SER A 79 -22.38 5.42 -16.72
CA SER A 79 -22.49 6.25 -17.93
C SER A 79 -21.79 5.74 -19.20
N SER A 80 -21.23 4.53 -19.24
CA SER A 80 -20.75 4.00 -20.53
C SER A 80 -20.81 2.48 -20.72
N PHE A 81 -21.36 2.07 -21.86
CA PHE A 81 -21.35 0.72 -22.42
C PHE A 81 -19.92 0.12 -22.57
N TRP A 82 -18.87 0.94 -22.43
CA TRP A 82 -17.46 0.56 -22.57
C TRP A 82 -16.58 0.77 -21.32
N ARG A 83 -17.08 1.35 -20.22
CA ARG A 83 -16.31 1.56 -18.97
C ARG A 83 -17.10 1.26 -17.70
N LYS A 84 -17.90 0.19 -17.66
CA LYS A 84 -18.38 -0.33 -16.37
C LYS A 84 -17.22 -0.93 -15.57
N ARG A 85 -16.37 -0.09 -14.99
CA ARG A 85 -15.66 -0.44 -13.76
C ARG A 85 -16.77 -0.63 -12.75
N LYS A 86 -17.15 -1.87 -12.48
CA LYS A 86 -18.09 -2.17 -11.40
C LYS A 86 -17.32 -1.90 -10.11
N ILE A 87 -17.36 -0.66 -9.66
CA ILE A 87 -16.76 -0.24 -8.40
C ILE A 87 -17.49 -1.06 -7.34
N LEU A 88 -16.76 -1.97 -6.69
CA LEU A 88 -17.27 -2.87 -5.64
C LEU A 88 -17.42 -2.17 -4.29
N ILE A 89 -17.24 -0.86 -4.27
CA ILE A 89 -17.54 -0.09 -3.09
C ILE A 89 -19.06 -0.02 -2.96
N ASP A 90 -19.57 -0.44 -1.81
CA ASP A 90 -20.96 -0.21 -1.44
C ASP A 90 -21.24 1.31 -1.53
N PRO A 91 -22.11 1.76 -2.45
CA PRO A 91 -22.36 3.18 -2.67
C PRO A 91 -22.80 3.92 -1.40
N VAL A 92 -23.50 3.24 -0.49
CA VAL A 92 -23.95 3.81 0.78
C VAL A 92 -22.74 4.09 1.67
N ASN A 93 -21.85 3.11 1.84
CA ASN A 93 -20.64 3.28 2.64
C ASN A 93 -19.66 4.30 2.02
N LEU A 94 -19.60 4.37 0.69
CA LEU A 94 -18.82 5.41 -0.01
C LEU A 94 -19.36 6.79 0.30
N GLN A 95 -20.68 6.97 0.20
CA GLN A 95 -21.32 8.24 0.45
C GLN A 95 -21.13 8.68 1.90
N GLU A 96 -21.30 7.78 2.87
CA GLU A 96 -21.04 8.08 4.28
C GLU A 96 -19.57 8.44 4.54
N SER A 97 -18.63 7.68 3.95
CA SER A 97 -17.19 7.95 4.10
C SER A 97 -16.82 9.29 3.47
N ALA A 98 -17.30 9.57 2.26
CA ALA A 98 -17.10 10.82 1.55
C ALA A 98 -17.70 12.00 2.33
N GLN A 99 -18.90 11.86 2.88
CA GLN A 99 -19.51 12.88 3.73
C GLN A 99 -18.62 13.19 4.95
N ARG A 100 -18.17 12.15 5.67
CA ARG A 100 -17.31 12.35 6.84
C ARG A 100 -15.97 12.99 6.50
N LEU A 101 -15.39 12.67 5.35
CA LEU A 101 -14.10 13.21 4.92
C LEU A 101 -14.21 14.63 4.36
N ASN A 102 -15.22 14.89 3.53
CA ASN A 102 -15.41 16.18 2.85
C ASN A 102 -15.97 17.26 3.79
N PHE A 103 -16.89 16.93 4.70
CA PHE A 103 -17.59 17.93 5.52
C PHE A 103 -16.88 18.32 6.82
N ARG A 104 -15.69 17.79 7.09
CA ARG A 104 -14.88 18.22 8.24
C ARG A 104 -14.17 19.53 7.96
N SER A 105 -14.19 20.41 8.97
CA SER A 105 -13.29 21.56 9.02
C SER A 105 -11.83 21.07 9.02
N PRO A 106 -10.87 21.82 8.50
CA PRO A 106 -9.45 21.45 8.56
C PRO A 106 -8.95 21.13 9.99
N GLU A 107 -9.52 21.75 11.01
CA GLU A 107 -9.18 21.57 12.42
C GLU A 107 -9.70 20.23 12.99
N ASP A 108 -10.81 19.73 12.45
CA ASP A 108 -11.41 18.44 12.83
C ASP A 108 -10.78 17.25 12.08
N LYS A 109 -9.88 17.51 11.13
CA LYS A 109 -9.17 16.49 10.35
C LYS A 109 -8.04 15.88 11.18
N PRO A 110 -7.70 14.60 10.94
CA PRO A 110 -6.63 13.95 11.66
C PRO A 110 -5.28 14.61 11.36
N LYS A 111 -4.33 14.40 12.26
CA LYS A 111 -2.93 14.64 11.94
C LYS A 111 -2.52 13.69 10.83
N ILE A 112 -1.70 14.17 9.90
CA ILE A 112 -1.18 13.36 8.81
C ILE A 112 0.33 13.57 8.70
N THR A 113 1.06 12.45 8.66
CA THR A 113 2.49 12.44 8.38
C THR A 113 2.77 11.67 7.09
N GLY A 114 3.20 12.38 6.04
CA GLY A 114 3.68 11.77 4.81
C GLY A 114 5.17 11.49 4.89
N ILE A 115 5.60 10.27 4.56
CA ILE A 115 7.01 9.94 4.36
C ILE A 115 7.27 9.91 2.87
N THR A 116 8.28 10.63 2.40
CA THR A 116 8.69 10.58 1.00
C THR A 116 10.19 10.76 0.87
N TYR A 117 10.81 10.01 -0.02
CA TYR A 117 12.25 10.17 -0.25
C TYR A 117 12.53 11.42 -1.10
N LYS A 118 11.71 11.67 -2.12
CA LYS A 118 11.83 12.81 -3.01
C LYS A 118 10.45 13.42 -3.27
N MET A 119 10.36 14.73 -3.14
CA MET A 119 9.21 15.53 -3.54
C MET A 119 9.71 16.60 -4.51
N GLU A 120 9.18 16.63 -5.73
CA GLU A 120 9.63 17.57 -6.77
C GLU A 120 8.92 18.92 -6.68
N ARG A 121 7.75 18.93 -6.03
CA ARG A 121 6.99 20.15 -5.73
C ARG A 121 7.34 20.72 -4.36
N PRO A 122 6.99 21.99 -4.09
CA PRO A 122 7.09 22.56 -2.75
C PRO A 122 6.27 21.79 -1.72
N ASP A 123 6.85 21.61 -0.54
CA ASP A 123 6.19 21.06 0.65
C ASP A 123 4.97 21.92 1.02
N PRO A 124 3.74 21.37 0.95
CA PRO A 124 2.53 22.13 1.23
C PRO A 124 2.46 22.52 2.71
N LYS A 125 2.20 23.81 2.97
CA LYS A 125 2.09 24.34 4.33
C LYS A 125 0.63 24.31 4.79
N ILE A 126 0.17 23.12 5.17
CA ILE A 126 -1.20 22.89 5.67
C ILE A 126 -1.13 22.52 7.15
N PRO A 127 -1.94 23.13 8.04
CA PRO A 127 -2.04 22.71 9.43
C PRO A 127 -2.35 21.21 9.54
N ASN A 128 -1.75 20.52 10.51
CA ASN A 128 -1.90 19.07 10.73
C ASN A 128 -1.37 18.16 9.60
N LEU A 129 -0.76 18.69 8.55
CA LEU A 129 -0.04 17.91 7.53
C LEU A 129 1.46 18.16 7.64
N THR A 130 2.24 17.09 7.80
CA THR A 130 3.70 17.18 7.85
C THR A 130 4.33 16.16 6.92
N PHE A 131 5.48 16.52 6.35
CA PHE A 131 6.26 15.61 5.52
C PHE A 131 7.64 15.35 6.11
N LYS A 132 8.07 14.10 6.10
CA LYS A 132 9.45 13.68 6.34
C LYS A 132 10.09 13.39 4.98
N ILE A 133 10.87 14.35 4.48
CA ILE A 133 11.43 14.35 3.12
C ILE A 133 12.92 13.99 3.16
N GLY A 134 13.42 13.24 2.18
CA GLY A 134 14.86 13.07 1.93
C GLY A 134 15.56 12.01 2.78
N ARG A 135 14.81 11.16 3.47
CA ARG A 135 15.37 10.07 4.30
C ARG A 135 14.61 8.78 4.04
N PHE A 136 15.30 7.65 4.13
CA PHE A 136 14.61 6.36 4.17
C PHE A 136 13.80 6.26 5.45
N PHE A 137 12.67 5.56 5.41
CA PHE A 137 11.78 5.44 6.57
C PHE A 137 12.52 4.90 7.80
N GLU A 138 13.38 3.91 7.56
CA GLU A 138 14.20 3.22 8.56
C GLU A 138 15.32 4.08 9.16
N GLU A 139 15.60 5.26 8.60
CA GLU A 139 16.61 6.21 9.09
C GLU A 139 16.00 7.33 9.92
N ILE A 140 14.68 7.55 9.82
CA ILE A 140 14.01 8.59 10.59
C ILE A 140 13.89 8.13 12.05
N PRO A 141 14.41 8.85 13.04
CA PRO A 141 14.25 8.50 14.45
C PRO A 141 12.77 8.32 14.86
N LEU A 142 12.46 7.30 15.67
CA LEU A 142 11.07 7.02 16.08
C LEU A 142 10.43 8.17 16.87
N ASN A 143 11.22 8.93 17.63
CA ASN A 143 10.74 10.09 18.40
C ASN A 143 10.32 11.28 17.52
N GLU A 144 10.60 11.24 16.21
CA GLU A 144 10.10 12.22 15.26
C GLU A 144 8.65 11.96 14.80
N PHE A 145 8.05 10.85 15.20
CA PHE A 145 6.70 10.45 14.86
C PHE A 145 5.81 10.42 16.10
N ALA A 146 4.56 10.84 15.94
CA ALA A 146 3.49 10.46 16.87
C ALA A 146 3.01 9.04 16.55
N GLN A 147 2.42 8.36 17.54
CA GLN A 147 1.74 7.09 17.27
C GLN A 147 0.56 7.31 16.30
N ALA A 148 0.33 6.35 15.42
CA ALA A 148 -0.66 6.38 14.36
C ALA A 148 -1.80 5.40 14.61
N ASP A 149 -3.03 5.81 14.28
CA ASP A 149 -4.20 4.94 14.25
C ASP A 149 -4.27 4.13 12.95
N LEU A 150 -3.63 4.67 11.91
CA LEU A 150 -3.64 4.19 10.54
C LEU A 150 -2.26 4.40 9.90
N ILE A 151 -1.72 3.33 9.31
CA ILE A 151 -0.59 3.41 8.38
C ILE A 151 -1.06 3.00 6.98
N THR A 152 -0.63 3.69 5.95
CA THR A 152 -0.79 3.25 4.55
C THR A 152 0.55 3.07 3.88
N ASP A 153 0.63 2.08 3.00
CA ASP A 153 1.80 1.81 2.16
C ASP A 153 1.31 1.43 0.75
N LEU A 154 0.98 2.45 -0.03
CA LEU A 154 0.50 2.29 -1.40
C LEU A 154 1.67 2.39 -2.37
N TYR A 155 2.30 1.25 -2.70
CA TYR A 155 3.58 1.23 -3.44
C TYR A 155 4.68 2.00 -2.73
N GLY A 156 4.71 1.92 -1.40
CA GLY A 156 5.60 2.69 -0.56
C GLY A 156 6.76 1.85 -0.04
N VAL A 157 7.11 2.08 1.22
CA VAL A 157 8.36 1.60 1.84
C VAL A 157 8.49 0.08 1.78
N ILE A 158 7.43 -0.67 2.08
CA ILE A 158 7.50 -2.13 2.20
C ILE A 158 7.86 -2.80 0.88
N SER A 159 7.55 -2.16 -0.24
CA SER A 159 7.80 -2.68 -1.59
C SER A 159 9.27 -2.56 -2.00
N TYR A 160 10.01 -1.59 -1.45
CA TYR A 160 11.36 -1.24 -1.92
C TYR A 160 12.43 -1.31 -0.83
N THR A 161 12.06 -1.62 0.41
CA THR A 161 13.02 -1.76 1.50
C THR A 161 13.87 -3.05 1.37
N PRO A 162 15.19 -2.96 1.64
CA PRO A 162 16.03 -4.13 1.89
C PRO A 162 16.01 -4.58 3.37
N ARG A 163 15.41 -3.80 4.28
CA ARG A 163 15.31 -4.03 5.73
C ARG A 163 13.85 -4.18 6.15
N LEU A 164 13.18 -5.18 5.55
CA LEU A 164 11.75 -5.39 5.74
C LEU A 164 11.36 -5.63 7.20
N ASP A 165 12.18 -6.37 7.95
CA ASP A 165 12.03 -6.59 9.38
C ASP A 165 12.02 -5.27 10.17
N GLU A 166 12.95 -4.36 9.88
CA GLU A 166 13.03 -3.06 10.53
C GLU A 166 11.80 -2.19 10.22
N VAL A 167 11.32 -2.20 8.97
CA VAL A 167 10.09 -1.49 8.58
C VAL A 167 8.89 -2.02 9.36
N LEU A 168 8.75 -3.34 9.48
CA LEU A 168 7.64 -3.94 10.23
C LEU A 168 7.74 -3.67 11.74
N ARG A 169 8.94 -3.70 12.33
CA ARG A 169 9.15 -3.27 13.74
C ARG A 169 8.75 -1.82 13.95
N ARG A 170 9.07 -0.95 13.00
CA ARG A 170 8.68 0.46 13.05
C ARG A 170 7.18 0.64 12.89
N TYR A 171 6.52 -0.09 11.99
CA TYR A 171 5.05 -0.09 11.91
C TYR A 171 4.44 -0.52 13.24
N HIS A 172 4.96 -1.59 13.86
CA HIS A 172 4.51 -2.02 15.17
C HIS A 172 4.73 -0.95 16.26
N ALA A 173 5.91 -0.33 16.31
CA ALA A 173 6.22 0.70 17.29
C ALA A 173 5.35 1.97 17.13
N LEU A 174 5.07 2.37 15.88
CA LEU A 174 4.32 3.57 15.56
C LEU A 174 2.81 3.36 15.63
N LEU A 175 2.29 2.17 15.39
CA LEU A 175 0.85 1.94 15.56
C LEU A 175 0.44 2.04 17.03
N LYS A 176 -0.69 2.70 17.29
CA LYS A 176 -1.43 2.57 18.55
C LYS A 176 -1.95 1.14 18.69
N ASP A 177 -2.36 0.75 19.89
CA ASP A 177 -3.04 -0.53 20.10
C ASP A 177 -4.33 -0.57 19.23
N SER A 178 -4.56 -1.70 18.55
CA SER A 178 -5.61 -1.85 17.52
C SER A 178 -5.51 -0.86 16.35
N GLY A 179 -4.38 -0.17 16.20
CA GLY A 179 -4.00 0.55 14.99
C GLY A 179 -3.79 -0.42 13.83
N ARG A 180 -4.08 0.02 12.61
CA ARG A 180 -3.97 -0.82 11.40
C ARG A 180 -3.04 -0.24 10.36
N ALA A 181 -2.27 -1.09 9.69
CA ALA A 181 -1.54 -0.76 8.48
C ALA A 181 -2.22 -1.42 7.27
N TYR A 182 -2.37 -0.65 6.18
CA TYR A 182 -2.90 -1.11 4.89
C TYR A 182 -1.78 -1.08 3.85
N LEU A 183 -1.42 -2.26 3.36
CA LEU A 183 -0.28 -2.45 2.48
C LEU A 183 -0.78 -2.98 1.14
N PHE A 184 -0.57 -2.24 0.06
CA PHE A 184 -0.94 -2.72 -1.26
C PHE A 184 0.06 -3.79 -1.70
N ILE A 185 -0.39 -5.03 -1.87
CA ILE A 185 0.51 -6.16 -2.18
C ILE A 185 0.40 -6.63 -3.63
N GLY A 186 -0.55 -6.13 -4.42
CA GLY A 186 -0.60 -6.38 -5.86
C GLY A 186 -2.00 -6.64 -6.41
N ASP A 187 -2.04 -6.72 -7.73
CA ASP A 187 -3.22 -7.13 -8.51
C ASP A 187 -2.96 -8.53 -9.06
N TYR A 188 -4.00 -9.37 -9.18
CA TYR A 188 -3.92 -10.69 -9.78
C TYR A 188 -4.94 -10.79 -10.90
N LEU A 189 -4.46 -10.94 -12.13
CA LEU A 189 -5.37 -11.17 -13.25
C LEU A 189 -5.83 -12.63 -13.23
N THR A 190 -7.08 -12.88 -12.85
CA THR A 190 -7.74 -14.16 -13.05
C THR A 190 -8.24 -14.21 -14.50
N VAL A 191 -7.36 -14.65 -15.41
CA VAL A 191 -7.76 -14.93 -16.78
C VAL A 191 -8.55 -16.24 -16.79
N PRO A 192 -9.79 -16.28 -17.29
CA PRO A 192 -10.46 -17.55 -17.55
C PRO A 192 -9.60 -18.35 -18.51
N GLN A 193 -9.15 -19.56 -18.12
CA GLN A 193 -8.41 -20.47 -18.98
C GLN A 193 -9.28 -20.87 -20.19
N HIS A 194 -9.35 -20.05 -21.22
CA HIS A 194 -10.07 -20.39 -22.43
C HIS A 194 -9.23 -21.37 -23.26
N ILE A 195 -9.80 -22.55 -23.48
CA ILE A 195 -9.17 -23.80 -23.96
C ILE A 195 -8.57 -23.71 -25.39
N TRP A 196 -8.71 -22.59 -26.12
CA TRP A 196 -8.48 -22.55 -27.58
C TRP A 196 -7.41 -21.57 -28.11
N THR A 197 -6.78 -20.72 -27.30
CA THR A 197 -5.65 -19.88 -27.77
C THR A 197 -4.31 -20.53 -27.45
N ARG A 198 -3.92 -21.53 -28.26
CA ARG A 198 -2.65 -22.28 -28.09
C ARG A 198 -1.42 -21.61 -28.74
N ARG A 199 -1.50 -20.37 -29.19
CA ARG A 199 -0.35 -19.64 -29.75
C ARG A 199 -0.59 -18.12 -29.81
N VAL A 200 -0.28 -17.43 -28.71
CA VAL A 200 0.38 -16.11 -28.72
C VAL A 200 1.24 -16.06 -27.45
N GLU A 201 2.55 -16.14 -27.65
CA GLU A 201 3.66 -15.66 -26.81
C GLU A 201 3.46 -15.60 -25.28
N ARG A 202 4.13 -16.49 -24.54
CA ARG A 202 4.55 -16.32 -23.13
C ARG A 202 3.65 -15.42 -22.24
N ILE A 203 2.35 -15.67 -22.27
CA ILE A 203 1.49 -15.53 -21.09
C ILE A 203 1.75 -16.82 -20.31
N GLY A 204 2.95 -16.91 -19.75
CA GLY A 204 3.59 -18.15 -19.27
C GLY A 204 4.52 -17.90 -18.10
N GLU A 205 4.28 -16.81 -17.37
CA GLU A 205 4.66 -16.68 -15.97
C GLU A 205 3.40 -16.16 -15.25
N GLU A 206 2.64 -17.08 -14.66
CA GLU A 206 1.74 -16.73 -13.56
C GLU A 206 2.56 -15.93 -12.55
N GLY A 207 2.31 -14.63 -12.36
CA GLY A 207 3.01 -13.86 -11.33
C GLY A 207 3.38 -12.41 -11.62
N TRP A 208 3.19 -11.88 -12.83
CA TRP A 208 3.68 -10.53 -13.18
C TRP A 208 3.03 -9.33 -12.45
N TYR A 209 2.05 -9.52 -11.57
CA TYR A 209 1.34 -8.39 -10.95
C TYR A 209 1.33 -8.35 -9.41
N SER A 210 2.02 -9.29 -8.74
CA SER A 210 2.27 -9.20 -7.29
C SER A 210 3.68 -9.68 -6.91
N PRO A 211 4.71 -8.84 -7.13
CA PRO A 211 6.09 -9.11 -6.72
C PRO A 211 6.23 -9.36 -5.21
N PHE A 212 5.32 -8.80 -4.42
CA PHE A 212 5.24 -9.04 -2.98
C PHE A 212 4.98 -10.51 -2.65
N VAL A 213 4.03 -11.15 -3.34
CA VAL A 213 3.67 -12.55 -3.05
C VAL A 213 4.63 -13.55 -3.68
N ASN A 214 5.31 -13.17 -4.76
CA ASN A 214 6.40 -13.98 -5.31
C ASN A 214 7.69 -13.89 -4.49
N SER A 215 7.77 -12.95 -3.55
CA SER A 215 8.92 -12.83 -2.64
C SER A 215 8.92 -13.97 -1.63
N THR A 216 10.10 -14.39 -1.18
CA THR A 216 10.25 -15.53 -0.25
C THR A 216 11.15 -15.21 0.94
N VAL A 217 10.99 -15.98 2.01
CA VAL A 217 11.82 -15.91 3.21
C VAL A 217 12.31 -17.32 3.54
N LYS A 218 13.62 -17.49 3.68
CA LYS A 218 14.23 -18.69 4.23
C LYS A 218 14.38 -18.51 5.75
N LYS A 219 13.64 -19.32 6.50
CA LYS A 219 13.56 -19.31 7.97
C LYS A 219 14.82 -19.88 8.61
N ALA A 220 14.99 -19.62 9.91
CA ALA A 220 16.12 -20.11 10.70
C ALA A 220 16.19 -21.66 10.75
N ASP A 221 15.07 -22.36 10.60
CA ASP A 221 15.01 -23.82 10.51
C ASP A 221 15.41 -24.38 9.12
N GLY A 222 15.74 -23.51 8.18
CA GLY A 222 16.12 -23.84 6.80
C GLY A 222 14.95 -24.00 5.82
N SER A 223 13.70 -23.93 6.29
CA SER A 223 12.52 -23.94 5.41
C SER A 223 12.38 -22.62 4.64
N THR A 224 11.82 -22.69 3.43
CA THR A 224 11.50 -21.50 2.64
C THR A 224 9.99 -21.35 2.56
N VAL A 225 9.48 -20.16 2.91
CA VAL A 225 8.06 -19.80 2.83
C VAL A 225 7.88 -18.59 1.91
N SER A 226 6.64 -18.33 1.48
CA SER A 226 6.34 -17.05 0.83
C SER A 226 6.50 -15.90 1.82
N LEU A 227 6.79 -14.70 1.32
CA LEU A 227 6.88 -13.52 2.17
C LEU A 227 5.56 -13.22 2.88
N LEU A 228 4.43 -13.45 2.19
CA LEU A 228 3.11 -13.29 2.76
C LEU A 228 2.89 -14.24 3.95
N ASP A 229 3.19 -15.54 3.76
CA ASP A 229 3.06 -16.54 4.84
C ASP A 229 3.97 -16.20 6.02
N TRP A 230 5.18 -15.69 5.74
CA TRP A 230 6.11 -15.25 6.78
C TRP A 230 5.49 -14.12 7.61
N ILE A 231 4.98 -13.06 6.98
CA ILE A 231 4.35 -11.93 7.69
C ILE A 231 3.11 -12.39 8.47
N GLN A 232 2.28 -13.25 7.87
CA GLN A 232 1.08 -13.78 8.53
C GLN A 232 1.40 -14.66 9.74
N SER A 233 2.60 -15.25 9.78
CA SER A 233 3.07 -16.03 10.92
C SER A 233 3.64 -15.20 12.06
N LEU A 234 3.83 -13.88 11.88
CA LEU A 234 4.40 -13.01 12.93
C LEU A 234 3.43 -12.90 14.12
N PRO A 235 3.90 -13.13 15.35
CA PRO A 235 3.05 -13.09 16.53
C PRO A 235 2.59 -11.66 16.87
N ASP A 236 3.25 -10.64 16.33
CA ASP A 236 3.09 -9.21 16.65
C ASP A 236 1.90 -8.52 15.96
N PHE A 237 1.36 -9.15 14.92
CA PHE A 237 0.21 -8.63 14.17
C PHE A 237 -0.91 -9.66 14.09
N TYR A 238 -2.16 -9.18 14.04
CA TYR A 238 -3.19 -9.91 13.31
C TYR A 238 -3.07 -9.49 11.85
N ALA A 239 -2.81 -10.45 10.98
CA ALA A 239 -2.55 -10.20 9.57
C ALA A 239 -3.60 -10.89 8.70
N GLU A 240 -4.30 -10.12 7.88
CA GLU A 240 -5.31 -10.62 6.95
C GLU A 240 -5.10 -10.04 5.54
N VAL A 241 -5.50 -10.79 4.52
CA VAL A 241 -5.49 -10.30 3.14
C VAL A 241 -6.92 -9.99 2.75
N GLU A 242 -7.20 -8.70 2.55
CA GLU A 242 -8.46 -8.24 1.99
C GLU A 242 -8.34 -8.20 0.46
N LYS A 243 -9.34 -8.78 -0.22
CA LYS A 243 -9.36 -8.96 -1.67
C LYS A 243 -10.54 -8.22 -2.28
N VAL A 244 -10.29 -7.50 -3.37
CA VAL A 244 -11.33 -6.80 -4.15
C VAL A 244 -11.26 -7.27 -5.60
N VAL A 245 -12.35 -7.83 -6.12
CA VAL A 245 -12.40 -8.36 -7.49
C VAL A 245 -12.96 -7.33 -8.47
N ILE A 246 -12.10 -6.59 -9.17
CA ILE A 246 -12.55 -5.62 -10.17
C ILE A 246 -12.66 -6.26 -11.55
N GLN A 247 -13.59 -5.79 -12.37
CA GLN A 247 -13.68 -6.18 -13.77
C GLN A 247 -12.78 -5.27 -14.61
N GLN A 248 -11.79 -5.82 -15.29
CA GLN A 248 -10.97 -5.10 -16.25
C GLN A 248 -11.73 -4.97 -17.57
N PRO A 249 -12.14 -3.76 -17.97
CA PRO A 249 -12.78 -3.57 -19.27
C PRO A 249 -11.75 -3.81 -20.38
N LYS A 250 -12.22 -4.33 -21.51
CA LYS A 250 -11.39 -4.44 -22.72
C LYS A 250 -10.96 -3.03 -23.16
N ARG A 251 -9.65 -2.72 -23.05
CA ARG A 251 -9.08 -1.44 -23.48
C ARG A 251 -7.90 -1.70 -24.42
N GLY A 252 -8.11 -1.42 -25.71
CA GLY A 252 -7.12 -1.73 -26.75
C GLY A 252 -6.84 -3.23 -26.80
N ASN A 253 -5.57 -3.60 -26.60
CA ASN A 253 -5.10 -4.98 -26.61
C ASN A 253 -5.17 -5.68 -25.24
N LEU A 254 -5.68 -5.01 -24.19
CA LEU A 254 -5.82 -5.64 -22.88
C LEU A 254 -6.94 -6.69 -22.91
N VAL A 255 -6.60 -7.89 -22.45
CA VAL A 255 -7.54 -9.01 -22.31
C VAL A 255 -8.54 -8.64 -21.21
N PRO A 256 -9.85 -8.64 -21.50
CA PRO A 256 -10.85 -8.46 -20.44
C PRO A 256 -10.74 -9.62 -19.45
N GLY A 257 -10.85 -9.31 -18.16
CA GLY A 257 -10.70 -10.32 -17.11
C GLY A 257 -11.08 -9.77 -15.75
N GLN A 258 -11.13 -10.65 -14.76
CA GLN A 258 -11.22 -10.25 -13.37
C GLN A 258 -9.81 -9.96 -12.85
N ILE A 259 -9.65 -8.84 -12.17
CA ILE A 259 -8.45 -8.52 -11.41
C ILE A 259 -8.82 -8.67 -9.94
N GLU A 260 -8.18 -9.59 -9.24
CA GLU A 260 -8.21 -9.68 -7.79
C GLU A 260 -7.11 -8.79 -7.21
N ARG A 261 -7.53 -7.65 -6.70
CA ARG A 261 -6.68 -6.71 -5.99
C ARG A 261 -6.50 -7.13 -4.54
N SER A 262 -5.27 -7.21 -4.05
CA SER A 262 -4.96 -7.70 -2.71
C SER A 262 -4.30 -6.61 -1.86
N THR A 263 -4.82 -6.44 -0.65
CA THR A 263 -4.26 -5.58 0.40
C THR A 263 -3.96 -6.43 1.62
N LEU A 264 -2.72 -6.37 2.10
CA LEU A 264 -2.35 -6.94 3.40
C LEU A 264 -2.69 -5.93 4.48
N VAL A 265 -3.55 -6.32 5.41
CA VAL A 265 -3.96 -5.54 6.56
C VAL A 265 -3.27 -6.10 7.79
N LEU A 266 -2.50 -5.25 8.47
CA LEU A 266 -1.81 -5.60 9.72
C LEU A 266 -2.44 -4.82 10.86
N GLU A 267 -3.08 -5.50 11.81
CA GLU A 267 -3.52 -4.91 13.07
C GLU A 267 -2.50 -5.21 14.17
N LYS A 268 -2.04 -4.17 14.86
CA LYS A 268 -1.07 -4.32 15.94
C LYS A 268 -1.65 -5.13 17.11
N LYS A 269 -0.91 -6.15 17.56
CA LYS A 269 -1.10 -6.76 18.87
C LYS A 269 -0.30 -6.01 19.93
N THR A 270 -0.86 -5.91 21.13
CA THR A 270 -0.20 -5.29 22.29
C THR A 270 1.12 -6.00 22.63
N GLY A 271 2.08 -5.26 23.21
CA GLY A 271 3.35 -5.81 23.69
C GLY A 271 4.57 -5.29 22.94
N HIS A 272 5.72 -5.95 23.16
CA HIS A 272 6.96 -5.67 22.45
C HIS A 272 7.02 -6.47 21.15
N SER A 273 7.63 -5.89 20.11
CA SER A 273 7.82 -6.55 18.82
C SER A 273 8.87 -7.66 18.93
N ASN A 274 8.51 -8.88 18.51
CA ASN A 274 9.37 -10.06 18.41
C ASN A 274 9.64 -10.45 16.95
N ILE A 275 9.65 -9.48 16.04
CA ILE A 275 9.85 -9.71 14.61
C ILE A 275 11.30 -10.18 14.37
N PRO A 276 11.51 -11.38 13.78
CA PRO A 276 12.84 -11.88 13.46
C PRO A 276 13.59 -10.95 12.50
N SER A 277 14.90 -10.87 12.67
CA SER A 277 15.74 -10.08 11.76
C SER A 277 15.79 -10.71 10.38
N LEU A 278 15.70 -9.89 9.35
CA LEU A 278 15.79 -10.35 7.96
C LEU A 278 17.00 -9.74 7.28
N LYS A 279 17.58 -10.51 6.39
CA LYS A 279 18.62 -10.07 5.47
C LYS A 279 18.14 -10.30 4.04
N LEU A 280 18.11 -9.24 3.23
CA LEU A 280 17.92 -9.38 1.79
C LEU A 280 19.09 -10.15 1.17
N VAL A 281 18.77 -11.22 0.45
CA VAL A 281 19.74 -12.08 -0.24
C VAL A 281 19.73 -11.81 -1.73
N GLU A 282 18.55 -11.66 -2.32
CA GLU A 282 18.37 -11.49 -3.77
C GLU A 282 17.21 -10.53 -4.05
N SER A 283 17.31 -9.76 -5.13
CA SER A 283 16.24 -8.92 -5.65
C SER A 283 16.35 -8.83 -7.17
N ASP A 284 15.23 -8.90 -7.88
CA ASP A 284 15.17 -8.65 -9.32
C ASP A 284 15.04 -7.15 -9.66
N GLU A 285 14.88 -6.84 -10.95
CA GLU A 285 14.70 -5.47 -11.48
C GLU A 285 13.22 -5.03 -11.62
N GLY A 286 12.29 -5.80 -11.04
CA GLY A 286 10.85 -5.55 -11.12
C GLY A 286 10.41 -4.25 -10.41
N LYS A 287 9.17 -3.81 -10.70
CA LYS A 287 8.55 -2.61 -10.09
C LYS A 287 7.12 -2.91 -9.64
N PRO A 288 6.91 -3.40 -8.39
CA PRO A 288 7.93 -3.66 -7.38
C PRO A 288 8.82 -4.90 -7.68
N PRO A 289 9.97 -5.07 -7.02
CA PRO A 289 10.84 -6.21 -7.28
C PRO A 289 10.44 -7.45 -6.49
N VAL A 290 10.69 -8.64 -7.04
CA VAL A 290 10.67 -9.90 -6.29
C VAL A 290 11.92 -9.98 -5.44
N ARG A 291 11.76 -10.31 -4.16
CA ARG A 291 12.84 -10.31 -3.16
C ARG A 291 12.94 -11.66 -2.46
N LYS A 292 14.16 -12.08 -2.13
CA LYS A 292 14.42 -13.25 -1.28
C LYS A 292 15.14 -12.80 -0.03
N PHE A 293 14.61 -13.17 1.13
CA PHE A 293 15.18 -12.86 2.43
C PHE A 293 15.64 -14.14 3.16
N GLU A 294 16.58 -13.97 4.08
CA GLU A 294 16.99 -14.98 5.06
C GLU A 294 16.77 -14.42 6.47
N GLU A 295 16.17 -15.22 7.36
CA GLU A 295 16.15 -14.92 8.79
C GLU A 295 17.57 -14.98 9.36
N VAL A 296 17.92 -13.98 10.17
CA VAL A 296 19.20 -13.90 10.86
C VAL A 296 18.99 -14.27 12.33
N PRO A 297 19.75 -15.23 12.88
CA PRO A 297 19.71 -15.61 14.29
C PRO A 297 20.02 -14.45 15.25
#